data_AF-A0A7S4HS95-F1
#
_entry.id   AF-A0A7S4HS95-F1
#
_cell.length_a   1.000
_cell.length_b   1.000
_cell.length_c   1.000
_cell.angle_alpha   90.00
_cell.angle_beta   90.00
_cell.angle_gamma   90.00
#
_symmetry.space_group_name_H-M   'P 1'
#
loop_
_entity.id
_entity.type
_entity.pdbx_description
1 polymer ?
#
loop_
_entity_poly.entity_id
_entity_poly.type
_entity_poly.pdbx_seq_one_letter_code
_entity_poly.pdbx_strand_id
1 'polypeptide(L)'
;PHRVLANDELRAYKSSVAKPPAEKLNASQAVTERVFQTLARQGGHKARSTLEVDELMQFVSQVHPLKQLGERVRRALCELATSRVFESGQVICRRGDYADTFFVILSGSVQVYL
;
A
#
# COMPACT_ATOMS: atom_id res chain seq x y z
N PRO A 1 -10.10 -15.30 2.76
CA PRO A 1 -10.76 -13.98 2.92
C PRO A 1 -9.74 -12.90 3.33
N HIS A 2 -9.44 -11.97 2.42
CA HIS A 2 -8.47 -10.89 2.65
C HIS A 2 -9.06 -9.83 3.59
N ARG A 3 -8.36 -9.52 4.70
CA ARG A 3 -8.82 -8.54 5.70
C ARG A 3 -8.28 -7.16 5.34
N VAL A 4 -9.17 -6.25 4.96
CA VAL A 4 -8.87 -4.81 4.95
C VAL A 4 -8.92 -4.37 6.40
N LEU A 5 -7.84 -3.76 6.91
CA LEU A 5 -7.80 -3.32 8.29
C LEU A 5 -8.80 -2.18 8.49
N ALA A 6 -9.66 -2.31 9.51
CA ALA A 6 -10.48 -1.19 9.97
C ALA A 6 -9.58 -0.09 10.56
N ASN A 7 -10.08 1.16 10.61
CA ASN A 7 -9.31 2.32 11.10
C ASN A 7 -8.73 2.11 12.52
N ASP A 8 -9.43 1.36 13.38
CA ASP A 8 -8.97 1.06 14.73
C ASP A 8 -7.88 -0.02 14.75
N GLU A 9 -7.95 -0.99 13.83
CA GLU A 9 -6.93 -2.02 13.64
C GLU A 9 -5.65 -1.44 13.04
N LEU A 10 -5.77 -0.43 12.17
CA LEU A 10 -4.65 0.36 11.68
C LEU A 10 -3.93 1.11 12.80
N ARG A 11 -4.66 1.65 13.78
CA ARG A 11 -4.06 2.29 14.97
C ARG A 11 -3.32 1.28 15.84
N ALA A 12 -3.91 0.11 16.06
CA ALA A 12 -3.28 -0.98 16.79
C ALA A 12 -2.03 -1.52 16.09
N TYR A 13 -2.08 -1.70 14.76
CA TYR A 13 -0.93 -2.10 13.93
C TYR A 13 0.21 -1.08 14.02
N LYS A 14 -0.09 0.21 13.93
CA LYS A 14 0.91 1.28 14.14
C LYS A 14 1.50 1.30 15.54
N SER A 15 0.77 0.78 16.54
CA SER A 15 1.25 0.65 17.91
C SER A 15 2.07 -0.64 18.13
N SER A 16 1.81 -1.70 17.37
CA SER A 16 2.47 -3.01 17.52
C SER A 16 3.70 -3.16 16.64
N VAL A 17 3.72 -2.51 15.46
CA VAL A 17 4.93 -2.34 14.66
C VAL A 17 5.76 -1.30 15.39
N ALA A 18 6.67 -1.78 16.24
CA ALA A 18 7.65 -0.97 16.91
C ALA A 18 8.23 0.02 15.89
N LYS A 19 7.95 1.32 16.13
CA LYS A 19 8.59 2.41 15.41
C LYS A 19 10.09 2.10 15.47
N PRO A 20 10.82 2.05 14.34
CA PRO A 20 12.27 1.99 14.41
C PRO A 20 12.73 3.11 15.37
N PRO A 21 13.80 2.89 16.15
CA PRO A 21 14.32 3.92 17.06
C PRO A 21 14.36 5.24 16.31
N ALA A 22 14.06 6.36 17.00
CA ALA A 22 13.83 7.68 16.42
C ALA A 22 15.08 8.32 15.75
N GLU A 23 15.87 7.54 15.04
CA GLU A 23 16.75 7.97 13.96
C GLU A 23 15.89 8.50 12.83
N LYS A 24 16.11 9.78 12.54
CA LYS A 24 15.55 10.59 11.46
C LYS A 24 15.06 9.71 10.29
N LEU A 25 13.74 9.55 10.15
CA LEU A 25 13.16 8.91 8.97
C LEU A 25 13.73 9.60 7.74
N ASN A 26 14.39 8.84 6.87
CA ASN A 26 14.86 9.39 5.60
C ASN A 26 13.65 9.68 4.69
N ALA A 27 13.87 10.52 3.67
CA ALA A 27 12.79 10.99 2.80
C ALA A 27 12.00 9.84 2.15
N SER A 28 12.66 8.73 1.81
CA SER A 28 12.01 7.55 1.22
C SER A 28 11.05 6.87 2.19
N GLN A 29 11.46 6.68 3.45
CA GLN A 29 10.61 6.05 4.46
C GLN A 29 9.42 6.93 4.83
N ALA A 30 9.60 8.25 4.84
CA ALA A 30 8.52 9.20 5.10
C ALA A 30 7.46 9.21 3.98
N VAL A 31 7.89 9.08 2.71
CA VAL A 31 6.97 8.97 1.56
C VAL A 31 6.14 7.69 1.66
N THR A 32 6.78 6.55 1.95
CA THR A 32 6.09 5.26 2.12
C THR A 32 5.02 5.32 3.20
N GLU A 33 5.33 5.90 4.37
CA GLU A 33 4.37 6.01 5.47
C GLU A 33 3.17 6.89 5.08
N ARG A 34 3.40 8.02 4.38
CA ARG A 34 2.30 8.87 3.88
C ARG A 34 1.42 8.12 2.89
N VAL A 35 2.01 7.40 1.93
CA VAL A 35 1.27 6.57 0.97
C VAL A 35 0.44 5.52 1.69
N PHE A 36 1.03 4.82 2.67
CA PHE A 36 0.30 3.85 3.48
C PHE A 36 -0.88 4.51 4.20
N GLN A 37 -0.69 5.66 4.83
CA GLN A 37 -1.77 6.38 5.52
C GLN A 37 -2.89 6.82 4.58
N THR A 38 -2.56 7.33 3.40
CA THR A 38 -3.54 7.74 2.38
C THR A 38 -4.32 6.54 1.84
N LEU A 39 -3.67 5.39 1.66
CA LEU A 39 -4.32 4.15 1.23
C LEU A 39 -5.16 3.50 2.35
N ALA A 40 -4.68 3.57 3.60
CA ALA A 40 -5.30 2.96 4.78
C ALA A 40 -6.58 3.67 5.24
N ARG A 41 -6.68 4.98 4.98
CA ARG A 41 -7.85 5.78 5.31
C ARG A 41 -9.14 5.33 4.62
N GLN A 42 -9.03 4.52 3.56
CA GLN A 42 -10.18 4.11 2.77
C GLN A 42 -10.38 2.59 2.78
N GLY A 43 -11.15 2.14 3.78
CA GLY A 43 -11.93 0.91 3.69
C GLY A 43 -13.36 1.24 3.27
N GLY A 44 -13.70 0.98 2.00
CA GLY A 44 -15.08 1.02 1.50
C GLY A 44 -15.54 2.37 0.91
N HIS A 45 -15.82 2.36 -0.40
CA HIS A 45 -16.79 3.19 -1.14
C HIS A 45 -16.80 4.74 -1.03
N LYS A 46 -15.86 5.38 -0.33
CA LYS A 46 -15.73 6.85 -0.33
C LYS A 46 -14.70 7.30 -1.37
N ALA A 47 -15.06 8.27 -2.21
CA ALA A 47 -14.13 8.83 -3.20
C ALA A 47 -12.92 9.49 -2.51
N ARG A 48 -11.70 9.28 -3.03
CA ARG A 48 -10.49 10.01 -2.58
C ARG A 48 -10.60 11.47 -2.98
N SER A 49 -10.05 12.35 -2.14
CA SER A 49 -9.90 13.76 -2.53
C SER A 49 -8.85 13.91 -3.63
N THR A 50 -8.94 14.99 -4.41
CA THR A 50 -7.97 15.30 -5.46
C THR A 50 -6.54 15.39 -4.92
N LEU A 51 -6.36 15.99 -3.73
CA LEU A 51 -5.07 16.08 -3.05
C LEU A 51 -4.47 14.70 -2.74
N GLU A 52 -5.28 13.78 -2.20
CA GLU A 52 -4.83 12.41 -1.92
C GLU A 52 -4.47 11.65 -3.19
N VAL A 53 -5.24 11.84 -4.27
CA VAL A 53 -4.95 11.21 -5.57
C VAL A 53 -3.64 11.75 -6.13
N ASP A 54 -3.39 13.06 -6.06
CA ASP A 54 -2.17 13.66 -6.57
C ASP A 54 -0.93 13.24 -5.75
N GLU A 55 -1.05 13.06 -4.44
CA GLU A 55 0.00 12.45 -3.59
C GLU A 55 0.34 11.02 -4.04
N LEU A 56 -0.68 10.18 -4.27
CA LEU A 56 -0.47 8.81 -4.75
C LEU A 56 0.13 8.78 -6.16
N MET A 57 -0.25 9.72 -7.03
CA MET A 57 0.28 9.84 -8.39
C MET A 57 1.80 10.07 -8.40
N GLN A 58 2.34 10.81 -7.42
CA GLN A 58 3.79 10.99 -7.27
C GLN A 58 4.49 9.65 -6.98
N PHE A 59 3.89 8.81 -6.13
CA PHE A 59 4.42 7.49 -5.81
C PHE A 59 4.31 6.51 -6.99
N VAL A 60 3.12 6.42 -7.60
CA VAL A 60 2.85 5.53 -8.74
C VAL A 60 3.79 5.82 -9.93
N SER A 61 4.19 7.08 -10.11
CA SER A 61 5.13 7.48 -11.15
C SER A 61 6.57 7.00 -10.92
N GLN A 62 6.94 6.59 -9.70
CA GLN A 62 8.25 6.05 -9.36
C GLN A 62 8.31 4.52 -9.52
N VAL A 63 7.16 3.84 -9.46
CA VAL A 63 7.08 2.38 -9.57
C VAL A 63 7.19 1.95 -11.03
N HIS A 64 8.26 1.24 -11.39
CA HIS A 64 8.64 0.92 -12.77
C HIS A 64 7.52 0.30 -13.65
N PRO A 65 6.76 -0.72 -13.20
CA PRO A 65 5.65 -1.23 -14.02
C PRO A 65 4.50 -0.22 -14.15
N LEU A 66 4.27 0.62 -13.14
CA LEU A 66 3.13 1.53 -13.13
C LEU A 66 3.39 2.83 -13.90
N LYS A 67 4.65 3.30 -13.94
CA LYS A 67 5.00 4.54 -14.67
C LYS A 67 4.77 4.45 -16.18
N GLN A 68 4.74 3.22 -16.73
CA GLN A 68 4.50 2.95 -18.15
C GLN A 68 3.01 3.02 -18.52
N LEU A 69 2.12 3.03 -17.53
CA LEU A 69 0.69 3.16 -17.74
C LEU A 69 0.33 4.62 -18.04
N GLY A 70 -0.64 4.82 -18.93
CA GLY A 70 -1.17 6.14 -19.24
C GLY A 70 -1.74 6.84 -17.99
N GLU A 71 -1.72 8.17 -17.98
CA GLU A 71 -2.13 8.98 -16.83
C GLU A 71 -3.53 8.62 -16.30
N ARG A 72 -4.51 8.44 -17.21
CA ARG A 72 -5.87 8.04 -16.83
C ARG A 72 -5.91 6.73 -16.05
N VAL A 73 -5.12 5.74 -16.46
CA VAL A 73 -5.05 4.43 -15.78
C VAL A 73 -4.38 4.59 -14.42
N ARG A 74 -3.28 5.36 -14.34
CA ARG A 74 -2.61 5.63 -13.06
C ARG A 74 -3.52 6.36 -12.07
N ARG A 75 -4.31 7.33 -12.55
CA ARG A 75 -5.29 8.04 -11.72
C ARG A 75 -6.37 7.10 -11.21
N ALA A 76 -6.92 6.24 -12.08
CA ALA A 76 -7.87 5.20 -11.67
C ALA A 76 -7.26 4.22 -10.63
N LEU A 77 -5.99 3.83 -10.78
CA LEU A 77 -5.30 3.04 -9.77
C LEU A 77 -5.19 3.80 -8.44
N CYS A 78 -4.84 5.09 -8.47
CA CYS A 78 -4.79 5.91 -7.26
C CYS A 78 -6.17 6.03 -6.58
N GLU A 79 -7.26 6.05 -7.35
CA GLU A 79 -8.65 6.10 -6.85
C GLU A 79 -9.15 4.77 -6.29
N LEU A 80 -8.61 3.63 -6.75
CA LEU A 80 -9.10 2.29 -6.41
C LEU A 80 -8.16 1.47 -5.52
N ALA A 81 -6.86 1.80 -5.48
CA ALA A 81 -5.87 1.07 -4.71
C ALA A 81 -6.22 1.02 -3.23
N THR A 82 -5.82 -0.04 -2.54
CA THR A 82 -6.02 -0.19 -1.08
C THR A 82 -4.74 -0.68 -0.44
N SER A 83 -4.52 -0.36 0.83
CA SER A 83 -3.43 -0.95 1.60
C SER A 83 -3.87 -2.28 2.20
N ARG A 84 -2.99 -3.28 2.16
CA ARG A 84 -3.15 -4.55 2.88
C ARG A 84 -1.94 -4.81 3.75
N VAL A 85 -2.17 -5.40 4.91
CA VAL A 85 -1.14 -5.81 5.86
C VAL A 85 -1.16 -7.32 5.96
N PHE A 86 0.03 -7.92 5.97
CA PHE A 86 0.21 -9.36 6.12
C PHE A 86 1.09 -9.62 7.33
N GLU A 87 0.76 -10.65 8.10
CA GLU A 87 1.57 -11.11 9.22
C GLU A 87 2.78 -11.92 8.73
N SER A 88 3.80 -12.05 9.57
CA SER A 88 4.96 -12.87 9.27
C SER A 88 4.55 -14.32 9.00
N GLY A 89 5.04 -14.90 7.90
CA GLY A 89 4.68 -16.26 7.47
C GLY A 89 3.32 -16.37 6.77
N GLN A 90 2.55 -15.30 6.63
CA GLN A 90 1.28 -15.34 5.92
C GLN A 90 1.50 -15.48 4.40
N VAL A 91 0.82 -16.46 3.80
CA VAL A 91 0.84 -16.68 2.34
C VAL A 91 0.00 -15.60 1.64
N ILE A 92 0.62 -14.84 0.73
CA ILE A 92 -0.05 -13.78 -0.05
C ILE A 92 -0.81 -14.37 -1.24
N CYS A 93 -0.15 -15.22 -2.03
CA CYS A 93 -0.73 -15.95 -3.17
C CYS A 93 -0.03 -17.30 -3.33
N ARG A 94 -0.69 -18.26 -3.99
CA ARG A 94 -0.14 -19.58 -4.32
C ARG A 94 -0.02 -19.76 -5.82
N ARG A 95 0.91 -20.63 -6.23
CA ARG A 95 1.03 -21.04 -7.64
C ARG A 95 -0.29 -21.68 -8.10
N GLY A 96 -0.80 -21.21 -9.23
CA GLY A 96 -2.07 -21.67 -9.79
C GLY A 96 -3.29 -20.87 -9.31
N ASP A 97 -3.13 -19.94 -8.36
CA ASP A 97 -4.20 -19.02 -7.99
C ASP A 97 -4.52 -18.07 -9.16
N TYR A 98 -5.79 -17.69 -9.27
CA TYR A 98 -6.21 -16.68 -10.22
C TYR A 98 -5.58 -15.33 -9.89
N ALA A 99 -4.88 -14.72 -10.86
CA ALA A 99 -4.16 -13.48 -10.68
C ALA A 99 -5.03 -12.27 -11.09
N ASP A 100 -5.76 -11.71 -10.14
CA ASP A 100 -6.58 -10.49 -10.32
C ASP A 100 -6.03 -9.25 -9.60
N THR A 101 -5.01 -9.43 -8.77
CA THR A 101 -4.49 -8.41 -7.86
C THR A 101 -3.00 -8.19 -8.08
N PHE A 102 -2.60 -6.92 -8.20
CA PHE A 102 -1.20 -6.49 -8.23
C PHE A 102 -0.80 -5.89 -6.87
N PHE A 103 0.37 -6.29 -6.34
CA PHE A 103 0.88 -5.82 -5.05
C PHE A 103 2.13 -4.96 -5.22
N VAL A 104 2.20 -3.86 -4.47
CA VAL A 104 3.42 -3.08 -4.29
C VAL A 104 3.80 -3.15 -2.81
N ILE A 105 5.04 -3.59 -2.52
CA ILE A 105 5.54 -3.67 -1.16
C ILE A 105 5.90 -2.27 -0.70
N LEU A 106 5.15 -1.75 0.28
CA LEU A 106 5.45 -0.47 0.91
C LEU A 106 6.51 -0.65 2.02
N SER A 107 6.33 -1.66 2.87
CA SER A 107 7.25 -1.95 3.97
C SER A 107 7.36 -3.46 4.20
N GLY A 108 8.53 -3.92 4.64
CA GLY A 108 8.84 -5.33 4.87
C GLY A 108 9.50 -6.03 3.68
N SER A 109 9.49 -7.36 3.71
CA SER A 109 10.02 -8.21 2.64
C SER A 109 9.13 -9.43 2.45
N VAL A 110 9.20 -10.03 1.26
CA VAL A 110 8.46 -11.24 0.90
C VAL A 110 9.42 -12.27 0.32
N GLN A 111 9.12 -13.55 0.48
CA GLN A 111 9.86 -14.64 -0.13
C GLN A 111 9.00 -15.29 -1.21
N VAL A 112 9.61 -15.50 -2.38
CA VAL A 112 8.98 -16.18 -3.51
C VAL A 112 9.61 -17.57 -3.61
N TYR A 113 8.77 -18.60 -3.63
CA TYR A 113 9.18 -19.99 -3.74
C TYR A 113 8.78 -20.51 -5.11
N LEU A 114 9.68 -21.25 -5.77
CA LEU A 114 9.49 -21.82 -7.12
C LEU A 114 9.12 -23.31 -7.06
#